data_AF-A0A8J5CSP3-F1
#
_entry.id   AF-A0A8J5CSP3-F1
#
_cell.length_a   1.000
_cell.length_b   1.000
_cell.length_c   1.000
_cell.angle_alpha   90.00
_cell.angle_beta   90.00
_cell.angle_gamma   90.00
#
_symmetry.space_group_name_H-M   'P 1'
#
loop_
_entity.id
_entity.type
_entity.pdbx_description
1 polymer ?
#
loop_
_entity_poly.entity_id
_entity_poly.type
_entity_poly.pdbx_seq_one_letter_code
_entity_poly.pdbx_strand_id
1 'polypeptide(L)'
;MSSTLAADAPANDLQFMKDMMKFKRTDPEIAQAVLQKLENHKWYLTQEVVPFALFGSRLSDKEKQDIAAKLHATEKPDSFRRGKLCSLRYSQDDSG
;
A
#
# COMPACT_ATOMS: atom_id res chain seq x y z
N MET A 1 5.62 18.68 5.20
CA MET A 1 4.94 17.50 4.61
C MET A 1 4.07 16.89 5.68
N SER A 2 2.75 17.04 5.61
CA SER A 2 1.83 16.49 6.61
C SER A 2 1.40 15.08 6.18
N SER A 3 1.76 14.07 6.98
CA SER A 3 1.14 12.75 6.97
C SER A 3 0.29 12.65 8.24
N THR A 4 -0.71 13.53 8.36
CA THR A 4 -1.59 13.57 9.54
C THR A 4 -2.87 12.77 9.35
N LEU A 5 -3.22 12.38 8.11
CA LEU A 5 -4.44 11.64 7.82
C LEU A 5 -4.12 10.23 7.33
N ALA A 6 -4.62 9.21 8.02
CA ALA A 6 -4.44 7.81 7.64
C ALA A 6 -4.93 7.49 6.22
N ALA A 7 -5.91 8.27 5.71
CA ALA A 7 -6.42 8.15 4.34
C ALA A 7 -5.37 8.49 3.25
N ASP A 8 -4.32 9.23 3.60
CA ASP A 8 -3.24 9.58 2.66
C ASP A 8 -2.15 8.50 2.58
N ALA A 9 -2.08 7.58 3.54
CA ALA A 9 -1.04 6.56 3.59
C ALA A 9 -0.99 5.70 2.31
N PRO A 10 -2.12 5.20 1.75
CA PRO A 10 -2.10 4.45 0.50
C PRO A 10 -1.57 5.27 -0.67
N ALA A 11 -1.95 6.55 -0.76
CA ALA A 11 -1.48 7.43 -1.82
C ALA A 11 0.03 7.69 -1.73
N ASN A 12 0.55 7.87 -0.50
CA ASN A 12 1.97 8.08 -0.26
C ASN A 12 2.80 6.85 -0.62
N ASP A 13 2.37 5.65 -0.20
CA ASP A 13 3.06 4.41 -0.52
C ASP A 13 3.06 4.12 -2.02
N LEU A 14 1.93 4.34 -2.70
CA LEU A 14 1.83 4.22 -4.16
C LEU A 14 2.75 5.21 -4.88
N GLN A 15 2.80 6.46 -4.42
CA GLN A 15 3.66 7.49 -5.00
C GLN A 15 5.14 7.12 -4.80
N PHE A 16 5.51 6.70 -3.59
CA PHE A 16 6.87 6.29 -3.29
C PHE A 16 7.30 5.06 -4.10
N MET A 17 6.41 4.08 -4.31
CA MET A 17 6.67 2.97 -5.23
C MET A 17 6.93 3.44 -6.67
N LYS A 18 6.12 4.38 -7.21
CA LYS A 18 6.34 4.96 -8.55
C LYS A 18 7.71 5.63 -8.62
N ASP A 19 8.09 6.36 -7.59
CA ASP A 19 9.37 7.07 -7.56
C ASP A 19 10.56 6.11 -7.47
N MET A 20 10.45 5.04 -6.68
CA MET A 20 11.47 3.97 -6.65
C MET A 20 11.59 3.22 -7.97
N MET A 21 10.48 2.98 -8.70
CA MET A 21 10.53 2.40 -10.04
C MET A 21 11.30 3.29 -11.04
N LYS A 22 11.18 4.61 -10.93
CA LYS A 22 11.98 5.56 -11.73
C LYS A 22 13.43 5.57 -11.28
N PHE A 23 13.66 5.63 -9.97
CA PHE A 23 14.99 5.66 -9.35
C PHE A 23 15.81 4.40 -9.64
N LYS A 24 15.17 3.27 -9.95
CA LYS A 24 15.82 2.04 -10.41
C LYS A 24 16.80 2.25 -11.58
N ARG A 25 16.60 3.28 -12.40
CA ARG A 25 17.52 3.65 -13.49
C ARG A 25 18.85 4.22 -12.99
N THR A 26 18.85 4.82 -11.80
CA THR A 26 20.04 5.42 -11.17
C THR A 26 20.77 4.39 -10.32
N ASP A 27 20.05 3.70 -9.45
CA ASP A 27 20.60 2.65 -8.61
C ASP A 27 19.59 1.49 -8.51
N PRO A 28 19.80 0.41 -9.27
CA PRO A 28 18.87 -0.70 -9.28
C PRO A 28 18.90 -1.51 -7.98
N GLU A 29 20.02 -1.54 -7.26
CA GLU A 29 20.19 -2.35 -6.06
C GLU A 29 19.41 -1.74 -4.89
N ILE A 30 19.61 -0.44 -4.65
CA ILE A 30 18.88 0.30 -3.62
C ILE A 30 17.38 0.31 -3.95
N ALA A 31 17.01 0.61 -5.20
CA ALA A 31 15.60 0.61 -5.60
C ALA A 31 14.94 -0.75 -5.37
N GLN A 32 15.63 -1.85 -5.70
CA GLN A 32 15.11 -3.20 -5.51
C GLN A 32 14.94 -3.54 -4.02
N ALA A 33 15.91 -3.21 -3.17
CA ALA A 33 15.83 -3.44 -1.73
C ALA A 33 14.65 -2.67 -1.09
N VAL A 34 14.43 -1.42 -1.49
CA VAL A 34 13.31 -0.60 -1.01
C VAL A 34 11.98 -1.15 -1.49
N LEU A 35 11.86 -1.52 -2.77
CA LEU A 35 10.65 -2.12 -3.32
C LEU A 35 10.28 -3.45 -2.62
N GLN A 36 11.27 -4.28 -2.29
CA GLN A 36 11.07 -5.49 -1.48
C GLN A 36 10.59 -5.17 -0.06
N LYS A 37 11.04 -4.07 0.55
CA LYS A 37 10.49 -3.65 1.85
C LYS A 37 9.08 -3.10 1.76
N LEU A 38 8.74 -2.36 0.71
CA LEU A 38 7.37 -1.92 0.44
C LEU A 38 6.43 -3.09 0.15
N GLU A 39 6.94 -4.25 -0.27
CA GLU A 39 6.13 -5.45 -0.40
C GLU A 39 5.50 -5.88 0.94
N ASN A 40 6.18 -5.64 2.06
CA ASN A 40 5.61 -5.86 3.40
C ASN A 40 4.50 -4.88 3.74
N HIS A 41 4.39 -3.75 3.03
CA HIS A 41 3.32 -2.76 3.17
C HIS A 41 2.09 -3.13 2.32
N LYS A 42 2.20 -4.11 1.41
CA LYS A 42 1.05 -4.63 0.65
C LYS A 42 -0.01 -5.30 1.53
N TRP A 43 0.35 -5.74 2.74
CA TRP A 43 -0.59 -6.40 3.68
C TRP A 43 -1.82 -5.54 4.02
N TYR A 44 -1.67 -4.22 3.97
CA TYR A 44 -2.73 -3.27 4.27
C TYR A 44 -3.24 -2.49 3.04
N LEU A 45 -2.54 -2.54 1.90
CA LEU A 45 -3.02 -2.08 0.59
C LEU A 45 -4.02 -3.07 -0.02
N THR A 46 -5.07 -3.39 0.74
CA THR A 46 -6.15 -4.28 0.32
C THR A 46 -7.24 -3.51 -0.44
N GLN A 47 -8.17 -4.24 -1.05
CA GLN A 47 -9.35 -3.65 -1.70
C GLN A 47 -10.21 -2.78 -0.76
N GLU A 48 -10.07 -2.92 0.56
CA GLU A 48 -10.80 -2.13 1.56
C GLU A 48 -10.13 -0.79 1.85
N VAL A 49 -8.81 -0.71 1.69
CA VAL A 49 -8.02 0.48 2.07
C VAL A 49 -7.69 1.35 0.86
N VAL A 50 -7.54 0.76 -0.33
CA VAL A 50 -7.32 1.51 -1.58
C VAL A 50 -8.42 2.55 -1.85
N PRO A 51 -9.72 2.29 -1.61
CA PRO A 51 -10.77 3.30 -1.76
C PRO A 51 -10.58 4.54 -0.88
N PHE A 52 -9.88 4.45 0.26
CA PHE A 52 -9.63 5.63 1.09
C PHE A 52 -8.80 6.69 0.38
N ALA A 53 -7.96 6.28 -0.59
CA ALA A 53 -7.21 7.22 -1.42
C ALA A 53 -8.11 8.11 -2.30
N LEU A 54 -9.35 7.70 -2.59
CA LEU A 54 -10.31 8.49 -3.35
C LEU A 54 -10.77 9.74 -2.57
N PHE A 55 -10.79 9.66 -1.24
CA PHE A 55 -11.22 10.75 -0.36
C PHE A 55 -10.08 11.68 0.07
N GLY A 56 -8.82 11.27 -0.15
CA GLY A 56 -7.65 12.11 0.12
C GLY A 56 -7.48 13.25 -0.91
N SER A 57 -6.76 14.32 -0.54
CA SER A 57 -6.48 15.45 -1.43
C SER A 57 -5.20 15.27 -2.26
N ARG A 58 -4.47 14.17 -2.06
CA ARG A 58 -3.17 13.91 -2.69
C ARG A 58 -3.21 13.43 -4.13
N LEU A 59 -4.34 12.88 -4.57
CA LEU A 59 -4.53 12.40 -5.94
C LEU A 59 -5.33 13.42 -6.74
N SER A 60 -4.96 13.59 -8.00
CA SER A 60 -5.77 14.36 -8.94
C SER A 60 -7.12 13.67 -9.20
N ASP A 61 -8.14 14.43 -9.61
CA ASP A 61 -9.44 13.86 -9.94
C ASP A 61 -9.36 12.78 -11.02
N LYS A 62 -8.43 12.95 -11.99
CA LYS A 62 -8.14 11.94 -13.00
C LYS A 62 -7.62 10.64 -12.39
N GLU A 63 -6.65 10.71 -11.49
CA GLU A 63 -6.10 9.52 -10.82
C GLU A 63 -7.15 8.82 -9.96
N LYS A 64 -8.02 9.59 -9.28
CA LYS A 64 -9.14 9.03 -8.52
C LYS A 64 -10.13 8.30 -9.43
N GLN A 65 -10.47 8.88 -10.58
CA GLN A 65 -11.32 8.22 -11.58
C GLN A 65 -10.68 6.94 -12.13
N ASP A 66 -9.38 6.96 -12.43
CA ASP A 66 -8.65 5.79 -12.91
C ASP A 66 -8.64 4.67 -11.86
N ILE A 67 -8.41 5.00 -10.58
CA ILE A 67 -8.49 4.04 -9.47
C ILE A 67 -9.91 3.47 -9.33
N ALA A 68 -10.93 4.34 -9.35
CA ALA A 68 -12.32 3.91 -9.22
C ALA A 68 -12.75 2.98 -10.38
N ALA A 69 -12.39 3.32 -11.61
CA ALA A 69 -12.65 2.49 -12.78
C ALA A 69 -11.95 1.13 -12.69
N LYS A 70 -10.69 1.12 -12.25
CA LYS A 70 -9.92 -0.12 -12.10
C LYS A 70 -10.44 -1.00 -10.98
N LEU A 71 -10.84 -0.42 -9.84
CA LEU A 71 -11.51 -1.13 -8.75
C LEU A 71 -12.82 -1.75 -9.23
N HIS A 72 -13.62 -1.00 -9.99
CA HIS A 72 -14.91 -1.48 -10.51
C HIS A 72 -14.75 -2.64 -11.50
N ALA A 73 -13.69 -2.62 -12.32
CA ALA A 73 -13.37 -3.68 -13.27
C ALA A 73 -12.66 -4.89 -12.64
N THR A 74 -12.19 -4.79 -11.39
CA THR A 74 -11.53 -5.89 -10.71
C THR A 74 -12.58 -6.84 -10.15
N GLU A 75 -12.52 -8.12 -10.51
CA GLU A 75 -13.43 -9.13 -9.98
C GLU A 75 -13.33 -9.19 -8.46
N LYS A 76 -14.49 -9.30 -7.81
CA LYS A 76 -14.57 -9.48 -6.37
C LYS A 76 -13.99 -10.86 -6.03
N PRO A 77 -12.98 -10.96 -5.17
CA PRO A 77 -12.47 -12.25 -4.73
C PRO A 77 -13.56 -13.05 -4.02
N ASP A 78 -13.68 -14.34 -4.33
CA ASP A 78 -14.60 -15.28 -3.66
C ASP A 78 -14.29 -15.44 -2.17
N SER A 79 -13.02 -15.26 -1.79
CA SER A 79 -12.59 -15.26 -0.40
C SER A 79 -11.46 -14.26 -0.17
N PHE A 80 -11.52 -13.57 0.97
CA PHE A 80 -10.50 -12.61 1.36
C PHE A 80 -9.61 -13.22 2.44
N ARG A 81 -8.35 -13.50 2.09
CA ARG A 81 -7.33 -13.76 3.10
C ARG A 81 -6.92 -12.43 3.71
N ARG A 82 -7.55 -12.04 4.82
CA ARG A 82 -6.95 -11.06 5.73
C ARG A 82 -5.54 -11.57 6.05
N GLY A 83 -4.50 -10.77 5.76
CA GLY A 83 -3.13 -11.14 6.10
C GLY A 83 -3.07 -11.58 7.56
N LYS A 84 -2.15 -12.50 7.91
CA LYS A 84 -1.93 -12.86 9.32
C LYS A 84 -1.75 -11.55 10.09
N LEU A 85 -2.74 -11.20 10.92
CA LEU A 85 -2.59 -10.15 11.90
C LEU A 85 -1.30 -10.49 12.67
N CYS A 86 -0.54 -9.48 13.07
CA CYS A 86 0.66 -9.66 13.88
C CYS A 86 0.31 -10.12 15.31
N SER A 87 -0.59 -11.10 15.48
CA SER A 87 -1.00 -11.70 16.75
C SER A 87 -0.14 -12.91 17.15
N LEU A 88 0.79 -13.35 16.29
CA LEU A 88 1.63 -14.54 16.52
C LEU A 88 3.05 -14.22 17.02
N ARG A 89 3.37 -12.95 17.32
CA ARG A 89 4.68 -12.55 17.84
C ARG A 89 4.71 -12.24 19.34
N TYR A 90 3.58 -12.36 20.03
CA TYR A 90 3.46 -12.02 21.46
C TYR A 90 3.15 -13.23 22.35
N SER A 91 3.37 -14.45 21.88
CA SER A 91 3.05 -15.67 22.63
C SER A 91 4.25 -16.60 22.87
N GLN A 92 5.48 -16.11 22.68
CA GLN A 92 6.69 -16.90 22.92
C GLN A 92 7.74 -16.25 23.83
N ASP A 93 7.46 -15.09 24.44
CA ASP A 93 8.39 -14.42 25.36
C ASP A 93 7.86 -14.30 26.80
N ASP A 94 6.93 -15.17 27.21
CA ASP A 94 6.51 -15.31 28.63
C ASP A 94 6.59 -16.79 29.05
N SER A 95 7.81 -17.26 29.30
CA SER A 95 8.09 -18.44 30.12
C SER A 95 9.52 -18.31 30.65
N GLY A 96 9.65 -17.47 31.68
CA GLY A 96 10.74 -17.57 32.65
C GLY A 96 10.47 -18.68 33.66
#